data_AF-A0A9D6A3J4-F1
#
_entry.id   AF-A0A9D6A3J4-F1
#
_cell.length_a   1.000
_cell.length_b   1.000
_cell.length_c   1.000
_cell.angle_alpha   90.00
_cell.angle_beta   90.00
_cell.angle_gamma   90.00
#
_symmetry.space_group_name_H-M   'P 1'
#
loop_
_entity.id
_entity.type
_entity.pdbx_description
1 polymer ?
#
loop_
_entity_poly.entity_id
_entity_poly.type
_entity_poly.pdbx_seq_one_letter_code
_entity_poly.pdbx_strand_id
1 'polypeptide(L)' 'MLTSVKIAIAEPSAIVRAGLEAQLRKLQHYKAQIIYLMDEQRREWQDVAAVISADIYLINPMLTGANPRAQLPDLAFE' A
#
# COMPACT_ATOMS: atom_id res chain seq x y z
N MET A 1 17.93 -8.35 -15.08
CA MET A 1 17.10 -8.94 -14.02
C MET A 1 16.27 -7.81 -13.44
N LEU A 2 14.94 -7.94 -13.35
CA LEU A 2 14.10 -6.87 -12.80
C LEU A 2 14.16 -6.93 -11.27
N THR A 3 14.46 -5.81 -10.63
CA THR A 3 14.46 -5.70 -9.16
C THR A 3 13.02 -5.78 -8.67
N SER A 4 12.74 -6.63 -7.68
CA SER A 4 11.39 -6.68 -7.08
C SER A 4 11.22 -5.53 -6.10
N VAL A 5 10.03 -4.91 -6.12
CA VAL A 5 9.63 -3.88 -5.15
C VAL A 5 8.27 -4.26 -4.56
N LYS A 6 8.18 -4.34 -3.24
CA LYS A 6 6.97 -4.63 -2.47
C LYS A 6 6.21 -3.33 -2.24
N ILE A 7 4.99 -3.28 -2.73
CA ILE A 7 4.13 -2.09 -2.65
C ILE A 7 2.87 -2.48 -1.89
N ALA A 8 2.69 -1.92 -0.70
CA ALA A 8 1.49 -2.09 0.11
C ALA A 8 0.48 -0.99 -0.22
N ILE A 9 -0.78 -1.37 -0.46
CA ILE A 9 -1.85 -0.45 -0.87
C ILE A 9 -3.00 -0.49 0.13
N ALA A 10 -3.27 0.65 0.75
CA ALA A 10 -4.48 0.92 1.54
C ALA A 10 -5.37 1.90 0.76
N GLU A 11 -6.29 1.36 -0.03
CA GLU A 11 -7.21 2.14 -0.87
C GLU A 11 -8.60 1.49 -0.78
N PRO A 12 -9.63 2.19 -0.27
CA PRO A 12 -10.96 1.60 -0.09
C PRO A 12 -11.68 1.32 -1.41
N SER A 13 -11.43 2.10 -2.46
CA SER A 13 -12.10 1.96 -3.76
C SER A 13 -11.47 0.85 -4.61
N ALA A 14 -12.23 -0.22 -4.86
CA ALA A 14 -11.77 -1.37 -5.64
C ALA A 14 -11.33 -0.99 -7.07
N ILE A 15 -12.02 -0.05 -7.71
CA ILE A 15 -11.66 0.43 -9.05
C ILE A 15 -10.33 1.19 -9.05
N VAL A 16 -10.06 1.97 -7.99
CA VAL A 16 -8.79 2.68 -7.84
C VAL A 16 -7.66 1.68 -7.56
N ARG A 17 -7.87 0.68 -6.69
CA ARG A 17 -6.90 -0.42 -6.45
C ARG A 17 -6.51 -1.11 -7.75
N ALA A 18 -7.50 -1.52 -8.55
CA ALA A 18 -7.26 -2.18 -9.83
C ALA A 18 -6.51 -1.28 -10.82
N GLY A 19 -6.84 0.02 -10.85
CA GLY A 19 -6.14 1.01 -11.66
C GLY A 19 -4.67 1.18 -11.25
N LEU A 20 -4.39 1.29 -9.96
CA LEU A 20 -3.03 1.35 -9.42
C LEU A 20 -2.23 0.10 -9.80
N GLU A 21 -2.80 -1.09 -9.56
CA GLU A 21 -2.17 -2.35 -9.92
C GLU A 21 -1.82 -2.43 -11.41
N ALA A 22 -2.75 -2.03 -12.28
CA ALA A 22 -2.53 -2.03 -13.72
C ALA A 22 -1.39 -1.09 -14.14
N GLN A 23 -1.19 0.04 -13.46
CA GLN A 23 -0.07 0.94 -13.76
C GLN A 23 1.25 0.45 -13.15
N LEU A 24 1.24 -0.05 -11.91
CA LEU A 24 2.44 -0.56 -11.24
C LEU A 24 3.04 -1.78 -11.95
N ARG A 25 2.20 -2.60 -12.60
CA ARG A 25 2.66 -3.73 -13.42
C ARG A 25 3.37 -3.30 -14.71
N LYS A 26 3.30 -2.03 -15.13
CA LYS A 26 3.95 -1.49 -16.34
C LYS A 26 5.35 -0.91 -16.08
N LEU A 27 5.82 -0.91 -14.83
CA LEU A 27 7.15 -0.39 -14.51
C LEU A 27 8.23 -1.17 -15.28
N GLN A 28 9.11 -0.45 -15.98
CA GLN A 28 10.08 -1.06 -16.90
C GLN A 28 11.31 -1.64 -16.20
N HIS A 29 11.64 -1.15 -15.00
CA HIS A 29 12.85 -1.54 -14.27
C HIS A 29 12.58 -2.33 -13.00
N TYR A 30 11.31 -2.39 -12.59
CA TYR A 30 10.90 -3.03 -11.35
C TYR A 30 9.78 -4.03 -11.60
N LYS A 31 9.82 -5.14 -10.87
CA LYS A 31 8.71 -6.07 -10.74
C LYS A 31 7.94 -5.73 -9.48
N ALA A 32 6.80 -5.06 -9.63
CA ALA A 32 5.92 -4.73 -8.50
C ALA A 32 5.30 -5.99 -7.89
N GLN A 33 5.46 -6.17 -6.58
CA GLN A 33 4.76 -7.16 -5.76
C GLN A 33 3.73 -6.40 -4.90
N ILE A 34 2.45 -6.57 -5.22
CA ILE A 34 1.38 -5.77 -4.61
C ILE A 34 0.81 -6.52 -3.41
N ILE A 35 0.71 -5.81 -2.28
CA ILE A 35 0.09 -6.30 -1.04
C ILE A 35 -1.11 -5.40 -0.75
N TYR A 36 -2.30 -5.98 -0.71
CA TYR A 36 -3.51 -5.24 -0.34
C TYR A 36 -3.65 -5.23 1.19
N LEU A 37 -3.68 -4.03 1.77
CA LEU A 37 -3.84 -3.82 3.22
C LEU A 37 -5.31 -3.83 3.65
N MET A 38 -6.23 -3.70 2.70
CA MET A 38 -7.67 -3.68 2.93
C MET A 38 -8.33 -4.83 2.19
N ASP A 39 -9.20 -5.56 2.88
CA ASP A 39 -10.17 -6.48 2.29
C ASP A 39 -11.58 -5.88 2.31
N GLU A 40 -12.53 -6.53 1.62
CA GLU A 40 -13.94 -6.13 1.63
C GLU A 40 -14.60 -6.26 3.01
N GLN A 41 -13.93 -6.90 3.98
CA GLN A 41 -14.46 -7.22 5.31
C GLN A 41 -13.97 -6.28 6.43
N ARG A 42 -13.34 -5.15 6.09
CA ARG A 42 -12.94 -4.09 7.05
C ARG A 42 -12.03 -4.62 8.18
N ARG A 43 -10.94 -5.32 7.85
CA ARG A 43 -9.81 -5.35 8.79
C ARG A 43 -9.21 -3.97 8.97
N GLU A 44 -8.79 -3.69 10.20
CA GLU A 44 -7.99 -2.51 10.55
C GLU A 44 -6.69 -2.57 9.75
N TRP A 45 -6.67 -1.86 8.62
CA TRP A 45 -5.56 -1.87 7.67
C TRP A 45 -4.25 -1.41 8.31
N GLN A 46 -4.35 -0.65 9.42
CA GLN A 46 -3.24 -0.26 10.27
C GLN A 46 -2.54 -1.47 10.91
N ASP A 47 -3.29 -2.45 11.43
CA ASP A 47 -2.73 -3.66 12.02
C ASP A 47 -1.93 -4.45 10.99
N VAL A 48 -2.46 -4.57 9.78
CA VAL A 48 -1.77 -5.22 8.67
C VAL A 48 -0.52 -4.44 8.29
N ALA A 49 -0.63 -3.11 8.18
CA ALA A 49 0.50 -2.24 7.85
C ALA A 49 1.63 -2.30 8.89
N ALA A 50 1.30 -2.53 10.18
CA ALA A 50 2.27 -2.61 11.27
C ALA A 50 3.08 -3.91 11.27
N VAL A 51 2.55 -5.01 10.72
CA VAL A 51 3.21 -6.32 10.71
C VAL A 51 3.86 -6.68 9.38
N ILE A 52 3.40 -6.09 8.28
CA ILE A 52 3.98 -6.34 6.96
C ILE A 52 5.15 -5.41 6.68
N SER A 53 6.16 -5.92 5.96
CA SER A 53 7.27 -5.12 5.42
C SER A 53 7.05 -4.89 3.93
N ALA A 54 6.94 -3.62 3.54
CA ALA A 54 6.90 -3.17 2.15
C ALA A 54 7.92 -2.04 1.93
N ASP A 55 8.40 -1.92 0.69
CA ASP A 55 9.34 -0.87 0.31
C ASP A 55 8.60 0.47 0.08
N ILE A 56 7.33 0.40 -0.34
CA ILE A 56 6.47 1.56 -0.61
C ILE A 56 5.09 1.30 -0.01
N TYR A 57 4.55 2.29 0.70
CA TYR A 57 3.17 2.30 1.18
C TYR A 57 2.38 3.37 0.44
N LEU A 58 1.33 2.95 -0.27
CA LEU A 58 0.36 3.82 -0.94
C LEU A 58 -0.93 3.83 -0.11
N ILE A 59 -1.16 4.91 0.63
CA ILE A 59 -2.28 5.02 1.57
C ILE A 59 -3.20 6.15 1.10
N ASN A 60 -4.48 5.84 0.92
CA ASN A 60 -5.49 6.83 0.57
C ASN A 60 -5.65 7.85 1.73
N PRO A 61 -5.56 9.16 1.48
CA PRO A 61 -5.72 10.19 2.51
C PRO A 61 -7.06 10.14 3.25
N MET A 62 -8.11 9.56 2.68
CA MET A 62 -9.40 9.36 3.37
C MET A 62 -9.28 8.39 4.57
N LEU A 63 -8.26 7.55 4.61
CA LEU A 63 -8.01 6.62 5.71
C LEU A 63 -7.21 7.25 6.85
N THR A 64 -6.44 8.30 6.57
CA THR A 64 -5.51 8.89 7.52
C THR A 64 -5.76 10.37 7.83
N GLY A 65 -6.66 11.01 7.09
CA GLY A 65 -6.83 12.45 7.12
C GLY A 65 -5.57 13.18 6.64
N ALA A 66 -5.35 14.37 7.19
CA ALA A 66 -4.19 15.20 6.84
C ALA A 66 -2.86 14.70 7.43
N ASN A 67 -2.88 13.72 8.34
CA ASN A 67 -1.68 13.26 9.04
C ASN A 67 -1.55 11.73 9.06
N PRO A 68 -0.99 11.13 7.98
CA PRO A 68 -0.67 9.70 7.92
C PRO A 68 0.10 9.15 9.11
N ARG A 69 0.99 9.96 9.71
CA ARG A 69 1.83 9.55 10.84
C ARG A 69 1.06 9.37 12.13
N ALA A 70 -0.08 10.04 12.29
CA ALA A 70 -0.94 9.85 13.46
C ALA A 70 -1.60 8.45 13.46
N GLN A 71 -1.78 7.84 12.30
CA GLN A 71 -2.39 6.51 12.14
C GLN A 71 -1.35 5.40 11.95
N LEU A 72 -0.12 5.76 11.58
CA LEU A 72 0.99 4.83 11.32
C LEU A 72 2.29 5.36 11.94
N PRO A 73 2.37 5.43 13.29
CA PRO A 73 3.53 5.99 13.97
C PRO A 73 4.79 5.16 13.70
N ASP A 74 4.65 3.84 13.58
CA ASP A 74 5.75 2.88 13.53
C ASP A 74 6.20 2.50 12.10
N LEU A 75 5.61 3.13 11.08
CA LEU A 75 6.01 2.87 9.70
C LEU A 75 7.44 3.40 9.48
N ALA A 76 8.41 2.51 9.25
CA ALA A 76 9.81 2.88 9.13
C ALA A 76 10.05 3.99 8.07
N PHE A 77 10.96 4.90 8.38
CA PHE A 77 11.63 5.73 7.38
C PHE A 77 12.94 5.03 7.05
N GLU A 78 13.12 4.59 5.81
CA GLU A 78 14.46 4.39 5.25
C GLU A 78 14.87 5.64 4.46
#